data_AF-A0A090MDB1-F1
#
_entry.id   AF-A0A090MDB1-F1
#
_cell.length_a   1.000
_cell.length_b   1.000
_cell.length_c   1.000
_cell.angle_alpha   90.00
_cell.angle_beta   90.00
_cell.angle_gamma   90.00
#
_symmetry.space_group_name_H-M   'P 1'
#
loop_
_entity.id
_entity.type
_entity.pdbx_description
1 polymer ?
#
loop_
_entity_poly.entity_id
_entity_poly.type
_entity_poly.pdbx_seq_one_letter_code
_entity_poly.pdbx_strand_id
1 'polypeptide(L)'
;MLGFIGDAISDVAWKWKYKLLPRKKSPLEVPVDIEKEYEEEDIEDITSKDPTFGTDAVIQTLYEGKRSDGMRNFDWRTFPPKPISKSFVKARDRVAIKVYKVKDDDKDQVSGRFALKYHRIDVQNPLLISVLEPILKKENFILNVDDIATFKEPFRPLWFCQDAIRDLYQETSKDSPVKGYMQLFIRVLDECFRDLKIKRHHLLDKGLIDYKIAWILFPRDSTIYSYGMNSEFITRVDNTEYRRNDGVNELVINSKAISFNGRRFIWTKKELVIEFFVGNKPIRELRHYPFDMHPDKASIQDRLLARGRKALDLQGLSYCSYSGISLEPGIRGYTKHNVEGRILVDVVGYNTYHLAKGKREDQDPDIEAPAKEDH
;
A
#
# COMPACT_ATOMS: atom_id res chain seq x y z
N MET A 1 37.91 19.21 6.86
CA MET A 1 38.96 18.72 5.94
C MET A 1 39.59 17.39 6.39
N LEU A 2 39.86 17.19 7.68
CA LEU A 2 40.43 15.93 8.22
C LEU A 2 39.55 14.67 8.06
N GLY A 3 38.22 14.78 8.11
CA GLY A 3 37.31 13.64 7.93
C GLY A 3 37.29 13.05 6.50
N PHE A 4 37.46 13.90 5.48
CA PHE A 4 37.50 13.46 4.07
C PHE A 4 38.77 12.68 3.73
N ILE A 5 39.90 13.02 4.35
CA ILE A 5 41.18 12.34 4.15
C ILE A 5 41.15 10.96 4.83
N GLY A 6 40.56 10.86 6.03
CA GLY A 6 40.39 9.59 6.74
C GLY A 6 39.52 8.59 6.00
N ASP A 7 38.41 9.04 5.40
CA ASP A 7 37.53 8.19 4.60
C ASP A 7 38.18 7.74 3.27
N ALA A 8 38.94 8.63 2.61
CA ALA A 8 39.67 8.30 1.39
C ALA A 8 40.76 7.24 1.62
N ILE A 9 41.56 7.40 2.68
CA ILE A 9 42.59 6.42 3.08
C ILE A 9 41.94 5.08 3.43
N SER A 10 40.79 5.12 4.13
CA SER A 10 40.06 3.91 4.48
C SER A 10 39.42 3.19 3.28
N ASP A 11 38.92 3.92 2.27
CA ASP A 11 38.35 3.34 1.04
C ASP A 11 39.46 2.71 0.18
N VAL A 12 40.64 3.33 0.13
CA VAL A 12 41.83 2.74 -0.53
C VAL A 12 42.24 1.45 0.18
N ALA A 13 42.35 1.45 1.50
CA ALA A 13 42.69 0.25 2.28
C ALA A 13 41.66 -0.89 2.09
N TRP A 14 40.36 -0.56 1.98
CA TRP A 14 39.31 -1.54 1.67
C TRP A 14 39.48 -2.17 0.28
N LYS A 15 39.74 -1.36 -0.75
CA LYS A 15 39.97 -1.85 -2.13
C LYS A 15 41.16 -2.79 -2.20
N TRP A 16 42.26 -2.45 -1.53
CA TRP A 16 43.45 -3.30 -1.45
C TRP A 16 43.16 -4.62 -0.72
N LYS A 17 42.45 -4.56 0.41
CA LYS A 17 42.03 -5.76 1.14
C LYS A 17 41.15 -6.68 0.28
N TYR A 18 40.23 -6.12 -0.51
CA TYR A 18 39.36 -6.89 -1.39
C TYR A 18 40.13 -7.59 -2.51
N LYS A 19 41.12 -6.92 -3.12
CA LYS A 19 42.00 -7.52 -4.15
C LYS A 19 42.79 -8.72 -3.62
N LEU A 20 43.05 -8.78 -2.32
CA LEU A 20 43.80 -9.85 -1.65
C LEU A 20 42.91 -11.01 -1.15
N LEU A 21 41.58 -10.89 -1.24
CA LEU A 21 40.68 -11.97 -0.82
C LEU A 21 40.67 -13.10 -1.86
N PRO A 22 40.72 -14.38 -1.44
CA PRO A 22 40.58 -15.50 -2.36
C PRO A 22 39.23 -15.44 -3.07
N ARG A 23 39.22 -15.41 -4.41
CA ARG A 23 38.00 -15.57 -5.20
C ARG A 23 37.43 -16.97 -4.94
N LYS A 24 36.16 -17.05 -4.51
CA LYS A 24 35.46 -18.34 -4.41
C LYS A 24 35.38 -18.96 -5.81
N LYS A 25 35.71 -20.26 -5.93
CA LYS A 25 35.54 -21.02 -7.18
C LYS A 25 34.05 -21.07 -7.56
N SER A 26 33.76 -20.86 -8.83
CA SER A 26 32.41 -20.90 -9.41
C SER A 26 31.81 -22.31 -9.35
N PRO A 27 30.53 -22.49 -9.02
CA PRO A 27 29.82 -23.77 -9.14
C PRO A 27 29.29 -23.92 -10.57
N LEU A 28 30.08 -24.51 -11.47
CA LEU A 28 29.70 -24.79 -12.86
C LEU A 28 29.17 -26.24 -13.07
N GLU A 29 28.57 -26.86 -12.06
CA GLU A 29 28.12 -28.27 -12.16
C GLU A 29 26.61 -28.50 -12.17
N VAL A 30 25.75 -27.48 -12.18
CA VAL A 30 24.31 -27.69 -12.38
C VAL A 30 23.68 -26.54 -13.19
N PRO A 31 23.13 -26.79 -14.39
CA PRO A 31 22.40 -25.78 -15.15
C PRO A 31 21.11 -25.41 -14.40
N VAL A 32 20.86 -24.12 -14.21
CA VAL A 32 19.53 -23.61 -13.90
C VAL A 32 18.91 -23.19 -15.23
N ASP A 33 17.87 -23.92 -15.61
CA ASP A 33 17.17 -23.82 -16.88
C ASP A 33 16.09 -22.74 -16.77
N ILE A 34 16.26 -21.62 -17.47
CA ILE A 34 15.25 -20.56 -17.60
C ILE A 34 15.35 -20.00 -19.03
N GLU A 35 14.59 -20.60 -19.93
CA GLU A 35 14.37 -20.07 -21.27
C GLU A 35 13.40 -18.87 -21.25
N LYS A 36 13.79 -17.84 -22.02
CA LYS A 36 13.01 -16.85 -22.81
C LYS A 36 12.18 -15.81 -22.04
N GLU A 37 12.09 -14.55 -22.47
CA GLU A 37 12.44 -13.82 -23.71
C GLU A 37 12.39 -12.32 -23.35
N TYR A 38 12.99 -11.43 -24.13
CA TYR A 38 12.42 -10.16 -24.62
C TYR A 38 13.45 -9.43 -25.50
N GLU A 39 13.02 -9.04 -26.70
CA GLU A 39 13.77 -8.27 -27.70
C GLU A 39 13.85 -6.78 -27.32
N GLU A 40 14.94 -6.09 -27.69
CA GLU A 40 15.05 -4.63 -27.63
C GLU A 40 15.38 -4.04 -29.01
N GLU A 41 14.75 -2.89 -29.27
CA GLU A 41 14.80 -2.08 -30.50
C GLU A 41 16.15 -1.40 -30.73
N ASP A 42 16.39 -1.08 -32.00
CA ASP A 42 17.61 -0.47 -32.54
C ASP A 42 17.97 0.89 -31.92
N ILE A 43 19.24 1.04 -31.51
CA ILE A 43 19.86 2.34 -31.26
C ILE A 43 21.14 2.45 -32.10
N GLU A 44 21.22 3.57 -32.83
CA GLU A 44 22.21 3.88 -33.86
C GLU A 44 23.68 3.82 -33.44
N ASP A 45 24.47 3.57 -34.48
CA ASP A 45 25.88 3.23 -34.54
C ASP A 45 26.81 4.36 -34.06
N ILE A 46 27.69 4.06 -33.10
CA ILE A 46 28.86 4.89 -32.76
C ILE A 46 30.13 4.01 -32.78
N THR A 47 30.68 3.92 -33.98
CA THR A 47 32.10 4.01 -34.40
C THR A 47 33.21 3.33 -33.57
N SER A 48 33.82 2.32 -34.21
CA SER A 48 35.09 1.61 -33.95
C SER A 48 35.39 1.21 -32.50
N LYS A 49 34.85 0.06 -32.09
CA LYS A 49 35.29 -0.64 -30.87
C LYS A 49 36.71 -1.18 -31.08
N ASP A 50 37.56 -1.01 -30.06
CA ASP A 50 38.93 -1.53 -30.01
C ASP A 50 38.97 -3.03 -30.39
N PRO A 51 39.95 -3.52 -31.17
CA PRO A 51 40.08 -4.96 -31.49
C PRO A 51 40.21 -5.88 -30.26
N THR A 52 40.47 -5.33 -29.07
CA THR A 52 40.46 -6.05 -27.77
C THR A 52 39.14 -5.95 -27.02
N PHE A 53 38.12 -5.30 -27.61
CA PHE A 53 36.81 -5.14 -26.99
C PHE A 53 36.10 -6.50 -26.84
N GLY A 54 35.97 -6.96 -25.59
CA GLY A 54 35.30 -8.23 -25.28
C GLY A 54 36.15 -9.49 -25.51
N THR A 55 37.46 -9.37 -25.68
CA THR A 55 38.35 -10.54 -25.90
C THR A 55 38.61 -11.36 -24.64
N ASP A 56 38.42 -10.77 -23.45
CA ASP A 56 38.63 -11.45 -22.18
C ASP A 56 37.39 -12.25 -21.77
N ALA A 57 37.53 -13.58 -21.65
CA ALA A 57 36.49 -14.47 -21.12
C ALA A 57 36.35 -14.34 -19.59
N VAL A 58 36.08 -13.13 -19.09
CA VAL A 58 36.02 -12.80 -17.66
C VAL A 58 34.71 -12.09 -17.34
N ILE A 59 33.98 -12.59 -16.34
CA ILE A 59 32.82 -11.89 -15.79
C ILE A 59 33.30 -10.68 -15.00
N GLN A 60 32.90 -9.48 -15.42
CA GLN A 60 33.09 -8.25 -14.65
C GLN A 60 31.81 -7.93 -13.87
N THR A 61 31.87 -8.09 -12.55
CA THR A 61 30.79 -7.64 -11.65
C THR A 61 30.98 -6.18 -11.29
N LEU A 62 29.98 -5.35 -11.58
CA LEU A 62 29.92 -3.94 -11.18
C LEU A 62 28.95 -3.75 -10.01
N TYR A 63 29.25 -2.78 -9.15
CA TYR A 63 28.54 -2.46 -7.92
C TYR A 63 28.15 -0.99 -7.92
N GLU A 64 27.03 -0.68 -7.28
CA GLU A 64 26.53 0.69 -7.16
C GLU A 64 27.47 1.58 -6.32
N GLY A 65 27.80 2.76 -6.85
CA GLY A 65 28.64 3.76 -6.21
C GLY A 65 27.86 4.78 -5.37
N LYS A 66 28.57 5.51 -4.50
CA LYS A 66 28.00 6.51 -3.57
C LYS A 66 27.31 7.70 -4.25
N ARG A 67 27.51 7.89 -5.56
CA ARG A 67 26.94 9.00 -6.34
C ARG A 67 25.70 8.61 -7.13
N SER A 68 25.24 7.37 -6.99
CA SER A 68 24.00 6.95 -7.62
C SER A 68 22.81 7.69 -7.01
N ASP A 69 21.85 8.06 -7.85
CA ASP A 69 20.64 8.76 -7.43
C ASP A 69 19.46 7.81 -7.14
N GLY A 70 19.70 6.50 -7.27
CA GLY A 70 18.76 5.43 -6.95
C GLY A 70 17.60 5.27 -7.94
N MET A 71 17.56 6.05 -9.03
CA MET A 71 16.46 6.01 -9.99
C MET A 71 16.89 6.00 -11.46
N ARG A 72 17.92 6.76 -11.85
CA ARG A 72 18.27 6.95 -13.27
C ARG A 72 19.77 6.97 -13.54
N ASN A 73 20.58 7.42 -12.58
CA ASN A 73 22.03 7.47 -12.73
C ASN A 73 22.69 6.53 -11.72
N PHE A 74 23.39 5.52 -12.24
CA PHE A 74 24.17 4.58 -11.44
C PHE A 74 25.68 4.80 -11.68
N ASP A 75 26.41 5.18 -10.63
CA ASP A 75 27.88 5.28 -10.64
C ASP A 75 28.46 3.86 -10.48
N TRP A 76 28.51 3.07 -11.56
CA TRP A 76 28.99 1.69 -11.52
C TRP A 76 30.48 1.59 -11.18
N ARG A 77 30.83 0.70 -10.24
CA ARG A 77 32.20 0.50 -9.74
C ARG A 77 32.58 -0.97 -9.71
N THR A 78 33.87 -1.26 -9.87
CA THR A 78 34.40 -2.63 -9.87
C THR A 78 34.63 -3.23 -8.47
N PHE A 79 34.22 -2.54 -7.40
CA PHE A 79 34.40 -2.97 -6.01
C PHE A 79 33.10 -2.81 -5.22
N PRO A 80 32.75 -3.77 -4.35
CA PRO A 80 31.56 -3.65 -3.51
C PRO A 80 31.68 -2.45 -2.56
N PRO A 81 30.53 -1.82 -2.23
CA PRO A 81 30.51 -0.77 -1.22
C PRO A 81 31.12 -1.29 0.09
N LYS A 82 31.85 -0.42 0.78
CA LYS A 82 32.52 -0.79 2.03
C LYS A 82 31.48 -1.36 3.00
N PRO A 83 31.60 -2.64 3.41
CA PRO A 83 30.66 -3.23 4.34
C PRO A 83 30.79 -2.50 5.67
N ILE A 84 29.65 -2.31 6.32
CA ILE A 84 29.60 -1.73 7.64
C ILE A 84 30.41 -2.63 8.60
N SER A 85 31.10 -2.05 9.58
CA SER A 85 32.03 -2.81 10.43
C SER A 85 31.31 -3.97 11.16
N LYS A 86 31.98 -5.12 11.28
CA LYS A 86 31.41 -6.32 11.93
C LYS A 86 30.93 -6.04 13.36
N SER A 87 31.63 -5.18 14.10
CA SER A 87 31.24 -4.77 15.46
C SER A 87 29.94 -3.95 15.48
N PHE A 88 29.76 -3.06 14.51
CA PHE A 88 28.55 -2.25 14.36
C PHE A 88 27.36 -3.09 13.88
N VAL A 89 27.58 -4.06 12.98
CA VAL A 89 26.56 -5.06 12.59
C VAL A 89 26.14 -5.88 13.80
N LYS A 90 27.09 -6.45 14.56
CA LYS A 90 26.82 -7.20 15.80
C LYS A 90 26.08 -6.38 16.86
N ALA A 91 26.40 -5.10 16.99
CA ALA A 91 25.71 -4.20 17.92
C ALA A 91 24.28 -3.91 17.47
N ARG A 92 24.04 -3.71 16.16
CA ARG A 92 22.70 -3.56 15.59
C ARG A 92 21.86 -4.82 15.75
N ASP A 93 22.43 -6.00 15.55
CA ASP A 93 21.67 -7.26 15.56
C ASP A 93 21.29 -7.75 16.96
N ARG A 94 21.87 -7.17 18.02
CA ARG A 94 21.55 -7.50 19.41
C ARG A 94 20.30 -6.82 19.95
N VAL A 95 19.76 -5.82 19.25
CA VAL A 95 18.68 -4.97 19.77
C VAL A 95 17.32 -5.60 19.46
N ALA A 96 16.41 -5.63 20.42
CA ALA A 96 15.07 -6.19 20.21
C ALA A 96 14.19 -5.36 19.27
N ILE A 97 14.35 -4.03 19.29
CA ILE A 97 13.55 -3.05 18.53
C ILE A 97 14.49 -1.99 17.98
N LYS A 98 14.43 -1.72 16.67
CA LYS A 98 15.15 -0.63 16.01
C LYS A 98 14.15 0.45 15.60
N VAL A 99 14.48 1.69 15.92
CA VAL A 99 13.67 2.86 15.56
C VAL A 99 14.47 3.74 14.62
N TYR A 100 13.86 4.12 13.51
CA TYR A 100 14.44 4.99 12.50
C TYR A 100 13.67 6.31 12.49
N LYS A 101 14.40 7.41 12.72
CA LYS A 101 13.86 8.76 12.64
C LYS A 101 14.45 9.49 11.44
N VAL A 102 13.63 10.28 10.77
CA VAL A 102 14.02 11.16 9.68
C VAL A 102 13.71 12.61 10.05
N LYS A 103 14.24 13.56 9.28
CA LYS A 103 13.88 14.97 9.43
C LYS A 103 12.38 15.12 9.19
N ASP A 104 11.75 15.91 10.05
CA ASP A 104 10.36 16.28 9.90
C ASP A 104 10.30 17.60 9.13
N ASP A 105 10.26 17.51 7.81
CA ASP A 105 10.25 18.69 6.92
C ASP A 105 8.95 19.50 7.05
N ASP A 106 7.93 18.97 7.73
CA ASP A 106 6.69 19.68 8.03
C ASP A 106 6.80 20.62 9.24
N LYS A 107 7.88 20.51 10.03
CA LYS A 107 8.10 21.32 11.23
C LYS A 107 9.32 22.22 11.05
N ASP A 108 9.17 23.48 11.45
CA ASP A 108 10.27 24.44 11.43
C ASP A 108 11.42 24.00 12.33
N GLN A 109 12.62 24.47 11.98
CA GLN A 109 13.78 24.28 12.83
C GLN A 109 13.62 25.07 14.12
N VAL A 110 13.72 24.38 15.25
CA VAL A 110 13.74 25.01 16.56
C VAL A 110 15.20 25.17 16.98
N SER A 111 15.65 26.42 17.14
CA SER A 111 17.02 26.75 17.56
C SER A 111 18.12 26.12 16.66
N GLY A 112 17.90 26.12 15.35
CA GLY A 112 18.84 25.57 14.36
C GLY A 112 18.90 24.03 14.32
N ARG A 113 17.99 23.33 14.99
CA ARG A 113 17.88 21.86 14.94
C ARG A 113 16.62 21.44 14.19
N PHE A 114 16.78 20.48 13.29
CA PHE A 114 15.65 19.84 12.62
C PHE A 114 14.81 19.06 13.62
N ALA A 115 13.49 19.24 13.58
CA ALA A 115 12.58 18.30 14.22
C ALA A 115 12.74 16.91 13.59
N LEU A 116 12.54 15.86 14.39
CA LEU A 116 12.65 14.48 13.94
C LEU A 116 11.31 13.76 14.10
N LYS A 117 10.93 12.97 13.10
CA LYS A 117 9.75 12.10 13.13
C LYS A 117 10.11 10.63 12.98
N TYR A 118 9.27 9.75 13.50
CA TYR A 118 9.41 8.29 13.32
C TYR A 118 9.08 7.93 11.87
N HIS A 119 9.97 7.20 11.21
CA HIS A 119 9.80 6.77 9.81
C HIS A 119 9.62 5.26 9.69
N ARG A 120 10.39 4.49 10.47
CA ARG A 120 10.34 3.03 10.46
C ARG A 120 10.62 2.45 11.84
N ILE A 121 9.95 1.34 12.17
CA ILE A 121 10.18 0.54 13.38
C ILE A 121 10.39 -0.90 12.93
N ASP A 122 11.53 -1.49 13.28
CA ASP A 122 11.82 -2.90 13.02
C ASP A 122 11.83 -3.65 14.36
N VAL A 123 10.98 -4.65 14.51
CA VAL A 123 10.97 -5.55 15.68
C VAL A 123 11.70 -6.83 15.30
N GLN A 124 12.74 -7.18 16.06
CA GLN A 124 13.61 -8.34 15.78
C GLN A 124 13.44 -9.47 16.79
N ASN A 125 12.89 -9.20 17.97
CA ASN A 125 12.74 -10.21 19.01
C ASN A 125 11.59 -11.18 18.67
N PRO A 126 11.83 -12.49 18.51
CA PRO A 126 10.81 -13.44 18.06
C PRO A 126 9.69 -13.63 19.09
N LEU A 127 9.97 -13.53 20.40
CA LEU A 127 8.93 -13.60 21.43
C LEU A 127 7.96 -12.42 21.29
N LEU A 128 8.47 -11.20 21.08
CA LEU A 128 7.63 -10.04 20.84
C LEU A 128 6.81 -10.17 19.55
N ILE A 129 7.41 -10.70 18.47
CA ILE A 129 6.68 -10.92 17.21
C ILE A 129 5.56 -11.95 17.40
N SER A 130 5.83 -13.04 18.11
CA SER A 130 4.86 -14.12 18.34
C SER A 130 3.60 -13.64 19.08
N VAL A 131 3.74 -12.69 20.01
CA VAL A 131 2.59 -12.13 20.73
C VAL A 131 1.87 -11.03 19.96
N LEU A 132 2.55 -10.37 19.01
CA LEU A 132 1.97 -9.34 18.16
C LEU A 132 1.23 -9.90 16.94
N GLU A 133 1.65 -11.05 16.41
CA GLU A 133 1.04 -11.71 15.23
C GLU A 133 -0.49 -11.83 15.33
N PRO A 134 -1.08 -12.42 16.38
CA PRO A 134 -2.52 -12.63 16.43
C PRO A 134 -3.30 -11.31 16.53
N ILE A 135 -2.69 -10.28 17.12
CA ILE A 135 -3.29 -8.95 17.23
C ILE A 135 -3.28 -8.25 15.88
N LEU A 136 -2.14 -8.27 15.18
CA LEU A 136 -1.96 -7.54 13.90
C LEU A 136 -2.64 -8.23 12.72
N LYS A 137 -2.87 -9.55 12.81
CA LYS A 137 -3.71 -10.30 11.86
C LYS A 137 -5.11 -9.72 11.74
N LYS A 138 -5.66 -9.11 12.79
CA LYS A 138 -6.95 -8.40 12.75
C LYS A 138 -6.95 -7.25 11.76
N GLU A 139 -5.83 -6.56 11.59
CA GLU A 139 -5.62 -5.50 10.59
C GLU A 139 -5.09 -6.04 9.25
N ASN A 140 -5.19 -7.35 9.02
CA ASN A 140 -4.63 -8.07 7.86
C ASN A 140 -3.13 -7.83 7.68
N PHE A 141 -2.41 -7.65 8.80
CA PHE A 141 -0.97 -7.51 8.82
C PHE A 141 -0.34 -8.81 9.36
N ILE A 142 0.09 -9.66 8.43
CA ILE A 142 0.61 -11.00 8.73
C ILE A 142 2.08 -10.88 9.12
N LEU A 143 2.43 -11.45 10.28
CA LEU A 143 3.80 -11.54 10.75
C LEU A 143 4.30 -12.98 10.72
N ASN A 144 5.58 -13.14 10.43
CA ASN A 144 6.28 -14.41 10.60
C ASN A 144 7.28 -14.25 11.75
N VAL A 145 7.32 -15.22 12.66
CA VAL A 145 8.14 -15.18 13.89
C VAL A 145 9.63 -15.15 13.58
N ASP A 146 10.04 -15.76 12.46
CA ASP A 146 11.44 -15.84 12.04
C ASP A 146 11.92 -14.59 11.30
N ASP A 147 11.00 -13.73 10.85
CA ASP A 147 11.30 -12.55 10.06
C ASP A 147 11.32 -11.27 10.90
N ILE A 148 12.02 -10.25 10.43
CA ILE A 148 12.00 -8.92 11.06
C ILE A 148 10.68 -8.23 10.72
N ALA A 149 9.84 -8.01 11.73
CA ALA A 149 8.59 -7.27 11.57
C ALA A 149 8.87 -5.78 11.35
N THR A 150 8.66 -5.31 10.12
CA THR A 150 8.95 -3.94 9.69
C THR A 150 7.67 -3.12 9.56
N PHE A 151 7.60 -1.99 10.25
CA PHE A 151 6.49 -1.04 10.20
C PHE A 151 6.98 0.30 9.68
N LYS A 152 6.23 0.91 8.75
CA LYS A 152 6.54 2.22 8.17
C LYS A 152 5.43 3.23 8.51
N GLU A 153 5.78 4.52 8.52
CA GLU A 153 4.79 5.60 8.67
C GLU A 153 3.65 5.45 7.65
N PRO A 154 2.38 5.71 8.03
CA PRO A 154 1.92 6.28 9.29
C PRO A 154 1.69 5.24 10.42
N PHE A 155 2.26 4.04 10.30
CA PHE A 155 2.15 2.95 11.30
C PHE A 155 0.71 2.50 11.55
N ARG A 156 -0.12 2.47 10.50
CA ARG A 156 -1.56 2.17 10.56
C ARG A 156 -1.90 0.90 11.36
N PRO A 157 -1.26 -0.27 11.14
CA PRO A 157 -1.59 -1.48 11.91
C PRO A 157 -1.33 -1.30 13.41
N LEU A 158 -0.24 -0.62 13.77
CA LEU A 158 0.12 -0.35 15.16
C LEU A 158 -0.84 0.64 15.83
N TRP A 159 -1.34 1.62 15.06
CA TRP A 159 -2.28 2.60 15.57
C TRP A 159 -3.63 1.95 15.95
N PHE A 160 -4.21 1.14 15.07
CA PHE A 160 -5.51 0.52 15.35
C PHE A 160 -5.43 -0.64 16.34
N CYS A 161 -4.27 -1.29 16.46
CA CYS A 161 -4.07 -2.38 17.43
C CYS A 161 -3.49 -1.93 18.78
N GLN A 162 -3.23 -0.63 18.99
CA GLN A 162 -2.51 -0.15 20.18
C GLN A 162 -3.17 -0.53 21.51
N ASP A 163 -4.51 -0.52 21.55
CA ASP A 163 -5.27 -0.83 22.75
C ASP A 163 -5.18 -2.34 23.05
N ALA A 164 -5.37 -3.19 22.05
CA ALA A 164 -5.17 -4.63 22.18
C ALA A 164 -3.74 -5.02 22.60
N ILE A 165 -2.73 -4.31 22.10
CA ILE A 165 -1.33 -4.51 22.52
C ILE A 165 -1.15 -4.14 24.01
N ARG A 166 -1.83 -3.10 24.47
CA ARG A 166 -1.79 -2.66 25.87
C ARG A 166 -2.55 -3.61 26.79
N ASP A 167 -3.70 -4.10 26.38
CA ASP A 167 -4.49 -5.08 27.12
C ASP A 167 -3.67 -6.36 27.33
N LEU A 168 -3.06 -6.88 26.26
CA LEU A 168 -2.17 -8.03 26.34
C LEU A 168 -0.99 -7.80 27.31
N TYR A 169 -0.42 -6.59 27.34
CA TYR A 169 0.66 -6.26 28.28
C TYR A 169 0.20 -6.32 29.75
N GLN A 170 -1.04 -5.91 30.02
CA GLN A 170 -1.62 -5.99 31.37
C GLN A 170 -1.87 -7.44 31.79
N GLU A 171 -2.40 -8.27 30.88
CA GLU A 171 -2.70 -9.69 31.10
C GLU A 171 -1.43 -10.55 31.25
N THR A 172 -0.32 -10.14 30.63
CA THR A 172 0.94 -10.89 30.67
C THR A 172 1.51 -10.91 32.09
N SER A 173 1.87 -12.11 32.60
CA SER A 173 2.49 -12.26 33.92
C SER A 173 3.79 -11.45 34.07
N LYS A 174 4.09 -10.97 35.29
CA LYS A 174 5.31 -10.23 35.61
C LYS A 174 6.59 -11.02 35.34
N ASP A 175 6.53 -12.34 35.48
CA ASP A 175 7.68 -13.23 35.29
C ASP A 175 7.94 -13.61 33.83
N SER A 176 7.04 -13.22 32.92
CA SER A 176 7.20 -13.55 31.50
C SER A 176 8.33 -12.74 30.86
N PRO A 177 9.29 -13.39 30.17
CA PRO A 177 10.40 -12.70 29.53
C PRO A 177 9.94 -11.73 28.43
N VAL A 178 8.76 -11.94 27.84
CA VAL A 178 8.20 -11.07 26.80
C VAL A 178 7.75 -9.71 27.34
N LYS A 179 7.39 -9.63 28.63
CA LYS A 179 6.78 -8.43 29.23
C LYS A 179 7.71 -7.22 29.18
N GLY A 180 9.02 -7.45 29.37
CA GLY A 180 10.03 -6.40 29.23
C GLY A 180 10.09 -5.84 27.79
N TYR A 181 10.06 -6.72 26.79
CA TYR A 181 10.05 -6.32 25.37
C TYR A 181 8.76 -5.59 24.99
N MET A 182 7.60 -6.05 25.48
CA MET A 182 6.32 -5.35 25.30
C MET A 182 6.33 -3.96 25.93
N GLN A 183 6.91 -3.81 27.12
CA GLN A 183 7.01 -2.51 27.77
C GLN A 183 7.85 -1.52 26.93
N LEU A 184 8.99 -1.98 26.39
CA LEU A 184 9.80 -1.16 25.47
C LEU A 184 9.02 -0.79 24.22
N PHE A 185 8.29 -1.75 23.64
CA PHE A 185 7.48 -1.50 22.45
C PHE A 185 6.37 -0.48 22.69
N ILE A 186 5.63 -0.61 23.80
CA ILE A 186 4.58 0.35 24.19
C ILE A 186 5.15 1.75 24.39
N ARG A 187 6.34 1.89 25.00
CA ARG A 187 7.02 3.20 25.11
C ARG A 187 7.29 3.81 23.74
N VAL A 188 7.77 3.02 22.78
CA VAL A 188 7.98 3.47 21.39
C VAL A 188 6.66 3.91 20.76
N LEU A 189 5.57 3.14 20.93
CA LEU A 189 4.25 3.51 20.42
C LEU A 189 3.72 4.80 21.06
N ASP A 190 3.85 4.96 22.37
CA ASP A 190 3.38 6.14 23.10
C ASP A 190 4.15 7.41 22.68
N GLU A 191 5.45 7.30 22.40
CA GLU A 191 6.22 8.41 21.82
C GLU A 191 5.85 8.68 20.36
N CYS A 192 5.74 7.64 19.54
CA CYS A 192 5.44 7.74 18.12
C CYS A 192 4.07 8.36 17.87
N PHE A 193 3.08 8.01 18.70
CA PHE A 193 1.70 8.42 18.52
C PHE A 193 1.27 9.59 19.40
N ARG A 194 2.15 10.16 20.21
CA ARG A 194 1.83 11.28 21.12
C ARG A 194 1.17 12.44 20.39
N ASP A 195 1.84 12.99 19.39
CA ASP A 195 1.36 14.15 18.62
C ASP A 195 0.06 13.80 17.89
N LEU A 196 -0.03 12.59 17.33
CA LEU A 196 -1.21 12.10 16.62
C LEU A 196 -2.43 11.95 17.56
N LYS A 197 -2.24 11.43 18.78
CA LYS A 197 -3.30 11.30 19.81
C LYS A 197 -3.83 12.68 20.22
N ILE A 198 -2.93 13.63 20.49
CA ILE A 198 -3.28 15.00 20.85
C ILE A 198 -4.07 15.65 19.71
N LYS A 199 -3.56 15.56 18.47
CA LYS A 199 -4.22 16.14 17.29
C LYS A 199 -5.59 15.52 17.03
N ARG A 200 -5.68 14.19 17.12
CA ARG A 200 -6.95 13.45 17.00
C ARG A 200 -7.97 13.96 18.01
N HIS A 201 -7.61 14.05 19.29
CA HIS A 201 -8.52 14.50 20.34
C HIS A 201 -9.01 15.93 20.07
N HIS A 202 -8.11 16.87 19.77
CA HIS A 202 -8.50 18.26 19.50
C HIS A 202 -9.40 18.45 18.27
N LEU A 203 -9.23 17.64 17.23
CA LEU A 203 -10.00 17.76 15.98
C LEU A 203 -11.32 16.99 16.07
N LEU A 204 -11.30 15.73 16.47
CA LEU A 204 -12.50 14.88 16.52
C LEU A 204 -13.54 15.41 17.51
N ASP A 205 -13.11 15.96 18.66
CA ASP A 205 -14.03 16.55 19.65
C ASP A 205 -14.80 17.74 19.07
N LYS A 206 -14.23 18.42 18.07
CA LYS A 206 -14.86 19.53 17.33
C LYS A 206 -15.58 19.06 16.04
N GLY A 207 -15.60 17.75 15.77
CA GLY A 207 -16.12 17.20 14.52
C GLY A 207 -15.31 17.55 13.28
N LEU A 208 -14.04 17.92 13.45
CA LEU A 208 -13.12 18.34 12.40
C LEU A 208 -12.09 17.24 12.08
N ILE A 209 -11.47 17.32 10.92
CA ILE A 209 -10.37 16.45 10.50
C ILE A 209 -9.43 17.20 9.55
N ASP A 210 -8.14 16.90 9.61
CA ASP A 210 -7.16 17.34 8.62
C ASP A 210 -6.79 16.21 7.67
N TYR A 211 -6.36 16.57 6.46
CA TYR A 211 -6.07 15.60 5.41
C TYR A 211 -4.99 14.57 5.80
N LYS A 212 -3.92 14.99 6.51
CA LYS A 212 -2.77 14.12 6.84
C LYS A 212 -3.13 13.01 7.82
N ILE A 213 -4.13 13.23 8.68
CA ILE A 213 -4.58 12.23 9.65
C ILE A 213 -5.93 11.60 9.27
N ALA A 214 -6.55 11.98 8.16
CA ALA A 214 -7.89 11.51 7.79
C ALA A 214 -8.02 9.97 7.74
N TRP A 215 -6.95 9.25 7.45
CA TRP A 215 -6.90 7.79 7.49
C TRP A 215 -7.32 7.19 8.85
N ILE A 216 -7.17 7.92 9.96
CA ILE A 216 -7.55 7.43 11.31
C ILE A 216 -9.07 7.23 11.45
N LEU A 217 -9.86 7.88 10.59
CA LEU A 217 -11.32 7.74 10.57
C LEU A 217 -11.77 6.37 10.07
N PHE A 218 -10.89 5.64 9.38
CA PHE A 218 -11.24 4.42 8.66
C PHE A 218 -10.51 3.19 9.22
N PRO A 219 -10.81 2.76 10.46
CA PRO A 219 -10.36 1.47 10.96
C PRO A 219 -10.89 0.36 10.07
N ARG A 220 -10.16 -0.76 10.01
CA ARG A 220 -10.59 -1.91 9.23
C ARG A 220 -11.97 -2.41 9.68
N ASP A 221 -12.74 -2.91 8.72
CA ASP A 221 -14.10 -3.43 8.90
C ASP A 221 -15.14 -2.42 9.43
N SER A 222 -14.78 -1.15 9.61
CA SER A 222 -15.74 -0.08 9.88
C SER A 222 -16.62 0.22 8.66
N THR A 223 -17.80 0.77 8.94
CA THR A 223 -18.78 1.10 7.90
C THR A 223 -18.62 2.56 7.48
N ILE A 224 -18.47 2.79 6.19
CA ILE A 224 -18.38 4.11 5.59
C ILE A 224 -19.75 4.48 5.03
N TYR A 225 -20.20 5.69 5.32
CA TYR A 225 -21.27 6.33 4.57
C TYR A 225 -20.68 7.11 3.40
N SER A 226 -21.32 6.97 2.24
CA SER A 226 -20.97 7.68 1.04
C SER A 226 -22.22 8.03 0.24
N TYR A 227 -22.13 9.07 -0.56
CA TYR A 227 -23.18 9.46 -1.49
C TYR A 227 -22.58 9.89 -2.83
N GLY A 228 -23.36 9.73 -3.89
CA GLY A 228 -22.95 10.07 -5.26
C GLY A 228 -23.86 9.40 -6.29
N MET A 229 -23.86 9.91 -7.52
CA MET A 229 -24.64 9.31 -8.62
C MET A 229 -26.13 9.12 -8.28
N ASN A 230 -26.72 10.09 -7.57
CA ASN A 230 -28.11 10.10 -7.09
C ASN A 230 -28.48 8.94 -6.14
N SER A 231 -27.49 8.35 -5.48
CA SER A 231 -27.71 7.36 -4.42
C SER A 231 -26.76 7.58 -3.26
N GLU A 232 -27.23 7.25 -2.07
CA GLU A 232 -26.38 6.98 -0.91
C GLU A 232 -26.02 5.48 -0.89
N PHE A 233 -24.88 5.11 -0.33
CA PHE A 233 -24.48 3.72 -0.14
C PHE A 233 -23.51 3.59 1.03
N ILE A 234 -23.37 2.37 1.53
CA ILE A 234 -22.38 2.04 2.56
C ILE A 234 -21.39 1.02 2.03
N THR A 235 -20.15 1.12 2.50
CA THR A 235 -19.10 0.13 2.25
C THR A 235 -18.39 -0.24 3.54
N ARG A 236 -17.67 -1.35 3.52
CA ARG A 236 -16.84 -1.81 4.64
C ARG A 236 -15.36 -1.58 4.31
N VAL A 237 -14.63 -0.92 5.21
CA VAL A 237 -13.20 -0.64 5.04
C VAL A 237 -12.39 -1.93 4.98
N ASP A 238 -11.46 -2.02 4.04
CA ASP A 238 -10.38 -3.01 4.03
C ASP A 238 -9.08 -2.36 4.51
N ASN A 239 -8.61 -1.32 3.83
CA ASN A 239 -7.46 -0.53 4.25
C ASN A 239 -7.53 0.91 3.70
N THR A 240 -6.52 1.71 4.01
CA THR A 240 -6.35 3.06 3.48
C THR A 240 -4.91 3.28 3.04
N GLU A 241 -4.72 4.03 1.96
CA GLU A 241 -3.40 4.42 1.48
C GLU A 241 -3.40 5.85 0.95
N TYR A 242 -2.26 6.53 1.09
CA TYR A 242 -2.04 7.80 0.40
C TYR A 242 -1.36 7.52 -0.93
N ARG A 243 -1.98 7.99 -2.02
CA ARG A 243 -1.46 7.89 -3.39
C ARG A 243 -1.28 9.30 -3.95
N ARG A 244 -0.39 9.44 -4.93
CA ARG A 244 -0.34 10.63 -5.78
C ARG A 244 -0.81 10.24 -7.18
N ASN A 245 -1.88 10.87 -7.65
CA ASN A 245 -2.49 10.64 -8.95
C ASN A 245 -2.52 11.96 -9.73
N ASP A 246 -1.96 12.01 -10.94
CA ASP A 246 -1.85 13.23 -11.77
C ASP A 246 -1.36 14.47 -11.01
N GLY A 247 -0.41 14.27 -10.09
CA GLY A 247 0.17 15.34 -9.28
C GLY A 247 -0.65 15.73 -8.03
N VAL A 248 -1.89 15.25 -7.91
CA VAL A 248 -2.79 15.45 -6.76
C VAL A 248 -2.57 14.36 -5.72
N ASN A 249 -2.48 14.74 -4.44
CA ASN A 249 -2.43 13.76 -3.35
C ASN A 249 -3.86 13.31 -3.01
N GLU A 250 -4.04 12.00 -2.86
CA GLU A 250 -5.33 11.38 -2.58
C GLU A 250 -5.21 10.40 -1.42
N LEU A 251 -6.20 10.40 -0.53
CA LEU A 251 -6.42 9.32 0.43
C LEU A 251 -7.40 8.34 -0.20
N VAL A 252 -6.90 7.17 -0.58
CA VAL A 252 -7.69 6.08 -1.13
C VAL A 252 -8.13 5.18 0.02
N ILE A 253 -9.44 4.98 0.14
CA ILE A 253 -10.04 4.03 1.07
C ILE A 253 -10.46 2.82 0.26
N ASN A 254 -9.66 1.76 0.37
CA ASN A 254 -10.01 0.46 -0.20
C ASN A 254 -11.11 -0.14 0.65
N SER A 255 -12.26 -0.38 0.03
CA SER A 255 -13.45 -0.88 0.71
C SER A 255 -14.13 -1.98 -0.10
N LYS A 256 -15.14 -2.61 0.49
CA LYS A 256 -15.98 -3.61 -0.16
C LYS A 256 -17.45 -3.28 0.03
N ALA A 257 -18.22 -3.45 -1.04
CA ALA A 257 -19.67 -3.34 -1.05
C ALA A 257 -20.29 -4.67 -1.47
N ILE A 258 -21.51 -4.95 -1.03
CA ILE A 258 -22.25 -6.12 -1.52
C ILE A 258 -22.86 -5.76 -2.88
N SER A 259 -22.63 -6.61 -3.89
CA SER A 259 -23.26 -6.51 -5.20
C SER A 259 -23.78 -7.87 -5.66
N PHE A 260 -24.78 -7.88 -6.54
CA PHE A 260 -25.28 -9.11 -7.17
C PHE A 260 -24.56 -9.33 -8.49
N ASN A 261 -23.92 -10.49 -8.66
CA ASN A 261 -23.17 -10.81 -9.88
C ASN A 261 -24.00 -11.55 -10.94
N GLY A 262 -25.33 -11.61 -10.77
CA GLY A 262 -26.23 -12.41 -11.61
C GLY A 262 -26.55 -13.80 -11.05
N ARG A 263 -25.75 -14.30 -10.10
CA ARG A 263 -26.01 -15.61 -9.45
C ARG A 263 -26.12 -15.52 -7.94
N ARG A 264 -25.26 -14.72 -7.30
CA ARG A 264 -25.22 -14.56 -5.85
C ARG A 264 -24.73 -13.17 -5.47
N PHE A 265 -25.04 -12.78 -4.25
CA PHE A 265 -24.42 -11.59 -3.66
C PHE A 265 -22.98 -11.89 -3.26
N ILE A 266 -22.08 -10.99 -3.65
CA ILE A 266 -20.65 -11.08 -3.39
C ILE A 266 -20.12 -9.76 -2.85
N TRP A 267 -18.99 -9.82 -2.17
CA TRP A 267 -18.20 -8.63 -1.85
C TRP A 267 -17.44 -8.18 -3.10
N THR A 268 -17.69 -6.95 -3.52
CA THR A 268 -16.99 -6.28 -4.62
C THR A 268 -16.12 -5.17 -4.07
N LYS A 269 -14.86 -5.15 -4.48
CA LYS A 269 -13.92 -4.08 -4.11
C LYS A 269 -14.38 -2.74 -4.67
N LYS A 270 -14.20 -1.68 -3.89
CA LYS A 270 -14.52 -0.31 -4.25
C LYS A 270 -13.49 0.63 -3.64
N GLU A 271 -12.86 1.44 -4.48
CA GLU A 271 -12.01 2.54 -4.05
C GLU A 271 -12.88 3.79 -3.82
N LEU A 272 -12.74 4.41 -2.66
CA LEU A 272 -13.34 5.70 -2.33
C LEU A 272 -12.21 6.70 -2.13
N VAL A 273 -12.30 7.86 -2.77
CA VAL A 273 -11.20 8.83 -2.82
C VAL A 273 -11.58 10.08 -2.04
N ILE A 274 -10.70 10.46 -1.12
CA ILE A 274 -10.71 11.78 -0.50
C ILE A 274 -9.54 12.56 -1.09
N GLU A 275 -9.85 13.54 -1.93
CA GLU A 275 -8.87 14.44 -2.52
C GLU A 275 -8.20 15.30 -1.45
N PHE A 276 -6.97 15.73 -1.72
CA PHE A 276 -6.26 16.67 -0.87
C PHE A 276 -7.11 17.92 -0.58
N PHE A 277 -7.10 18.33 0.69
CA PHE A 277 -7.67 19.59 1.12
C PHE A 277 -6.75 20.28 2.12
N VAL A 278 -6.76 21.62 2.06
CA VAL A 278 -5.97 22.46 2.97
C VAL A 278 -6.78 22.74 4.23
N GLY A 279 -6.10 22.77 5.38
CA GLY A 279 -6.69 23.08 6.67
C GLY A 279 -7.55 21.94 7.23
N ASN A 280 -8.42 22.30 8.17
CA ASN A 280 -9.35 21.37 8.80
C ASN A 280 -10.71 21.47 8.11
N LYS A 281 -11.36 20.33 7.88
CA LYS A 281 -12.74 20.26 7.39
C LYS A 281 -13.65 19.58 8.40
N PRO A 282 -14.94 19.95 8.49
CA PRO A 282 -15.94 19.13 9.15
C PRO A 282 -15.97 17.73 8.53
N ILE A 283 -15.96 16.69 9.37
CA ILE A 283 -15.94 15.29 8.90
C ILE A 283 -17.15 14.99 8.01
N ARG A 284 -18.29 15.62 8.29
CA ARG A 284 -19.54 15.44 7.54
C ARG A 284 -19.54 16.11 6.16
N GLU A 285 -18.59 17.01 5.90
CA GLU A 285 -18.39 17.61 4.57
C GLU A 285 -17.50 16.73 3.68
N LEU A 286 -16.86 15.70 4.23
CA LEU A 286 -16.21 14.70 3.41
C LEU A 286 -17.27 13.90 2.65
N ARG A 287 -16.98 13.59 1.38
CA ARG A 287 -17.85 12.72 0.57
C ARG A 287 -18.00 11.32 1.17
N HIS A 288 -16.96 10.87 1.86
CA HIS A 288 -16.85 9.55 2.49
C HIS A 288 -16.44 9.74 3.95
N TYR A 289 -17.25 9.26 4.88
CA TYR A 289 -16.95 9.37 6.31
C TYR A 289 -17.56 8.20 7.10
N PRO A 290 -17.12 7.97 8.36
CA PRO A 290 -17.65 6.85 9.14
C PRO A 290 -19.15 6.98 9.36
N PHE A 291 -19.89 5.92 9.05
CA PHE A 291 -21.35 5.90 9.15
C PHE A 291 -21.82 6.24 10.56
N ASP A 292 -21.05 5.85 11.58
CA ASP A 292 -21.33 6.13 12.99
C ASP A 292 -21.41 7.62 13.34
N MET A 293 -20.84 8.49 12.50
CA MET A 293 -20.80 9.94 12.68
C MET A 293 -21.94 10.68 11.96
N HIS A 294 -22.79 9.95 11.21
CA HIS A 294 -23.99 10.51 10.59
C HIS A 294 -25.04 10.83 11.69
N PRO A 295 -25.70 12.00 11.66
CA PRO A 295 -26.73 12.33 12.66
C PRO A 295 -27.98 11.44 12.54
N ASP A 296 -28.41 11.16 11.30
CA ASP A 296 -29.62 10.38 11.01
C ASP A 296 -29.32 8.94 10.54
N LYS A 297 -28.64 8.16 11.39
CA LYS A 297 -28.26 6.77 11.06
C LYS A 297 -29.46 5.87 10.85
N ALA A 298 -30.48 6.02 11.68
CA ALA A 298 -31.67 5.18 11.65
C ALA A 298 -32.41 5.31 10.31
N SER A 299 -32.68 6.53 9.86
CA SER A 299 -33.38 6.73 8.58
C SER A 299 -32.55 6.24 7.39
N ILE A 300 -31.23 6.47 7.40
CA ILE A 300 -30.36 5.92 6.35
C ILE A 300 -30.42 4.40 6.34
N GLN A 301 -30.30 3.77 7.49
CA GLN A 301 -30.35 2.33 7.60
C GLN A 301 -31.67 1.78 7.06
N ASP A 302 -32.80 2.40 7.39
CA ASP A 302 -34.12 2.00 6.89
C ASP A 302 -34.21 2.13 5.35
N ARG A 303 -33.75 3.26 4.79
CA ARG A 303 -33.74 3.47 3.33
C ARG A 303 -32.83 2.49 2.61
N LEU A 304 -31.63 2.22 3.15
CA LEU A 304 -30.67 1.26 2.60
C LEU A 304 -31.20 -0.17 2.68
N LEU A 305 -31.86 -0.56 3.77
CA LEU A 305 -32.46 -1.88 3.94
C LEU A 305 -33.66 -2.07 3.00
N ALA A 306 -34.54 -1.08 2.89
CA ALA A 306 -35.66 -1.12 1.95
C ALA A 306 -35.17 -1.26 0.50
N ARG A 307 -34.11 -0.53 0.14
CA ARG A 307 -33.48 -0.65 -1.18
C ARG A 307 -32.81 -2.01 -1.37
N GLY A 308 -32.19 -2.57 -0.32
CA GLY A 308 -31.63 -3.92 -0.32
C GLY A 308 -32.69 -4.99 -0.57
N ARG A 309 -33.87 -4.87 0.05
CA ARG A 309 -35.03 -5.77 -0.21
C ARG A 309 -35.48 -5.68 -1.65
N LYS A 310 -35.63 -4.46 -2.19
CA LYS A 310 -35.96 -4.27 -3.61
C LYS A 310 -34.90 -4.88 -4.54
N ALA A 311 -33.62 -4.81 -4.18
CA ALA A 311 -32.56 -5.45 -4.96
C ALA A 311 -32.62 -6.99 -4.90
N LEU A 312 -33.11 -7.57 -3.80
CA LEU A 312 -33.39 -9.01 -3.69
C LEU A 312 -34.56 -9.41 -4.61
N ASP A 313 -35.62 -8.62 -4.64
CA ASP A 313 -36.78 -8.89 -5.51
C ASP A 313 -36.43 -8.84 -7.00
N LEU A 314 -35.39 -8.06 -7.35
CA LEU A 314 -34.90 -7.85 -8.72
C LEU A 314 -33.76 -8.80 -9.13
N GLN A 315 -33.51 -9.89 -8.40
CA GLN A 315 -32.43 -10.84 -8.74
C GLN A 315 -32.70 -11.67 -10.00
N GLY A 316 -33.98 -11.87 -10.33
CA GLY A 316 -34.40 -12.59 -11.52
C GLY A 316 -34.59 -11.68 -12.73
N LEU A 317 -35.19 -12.24 -13.78
CA LEU A 317 -35.60 -11.49 -14.96
C LEU A 317 -36.88 -10.70 -14.65
N SER A 318 -36.80 -9.37 -14.64
CA SER A 318 -37.96 -8.52 -14.33
C SER A 318 -38.25 -7.54 -15.46
N TYR A 319 -39.48 -7.59 -16.00
CA TYR A 319 -39.98 -6.59 -16.97
C TYR A 319 -40.67 -5.45 -16.21
N CYS A 320 -40.12 -4.24 -16.33
CA CYS A 320 -40.58 -3.08 -15.57
C CYS A 320 -40.79 -1.87 -16.47
N SER A 321 -41.48 -0.84 -15.96
CA SER A 321 -41.36 0.51 -16.50
C SER A 321 -40.48 1.35 -15.57
N TYR A 322 -39.64 2.19 -16.15
CA TYR A 322 -38.75 3.09 -15.44
C TYR A 322 -38.91 4.51 -15.97
N SER A 323 -39.08 5.45 -15.05
CA SER A 323 -39.03 6.88 -15.30
C SER A 323 -38.08 7.48 -14.29
N GLY A 324 -36.92 7.94 -14.74
CA GLY A 324 -35.85 8.41 -13.86
C GLY A 324 -34.51 8.59 -14.55
N ILE A 325 -33.44 8.69 -13.77
CA ILE A 325 -32.10 8.94 -14.27
C ILE A 325 -31.41 7.61 -14.58
N SER A 326 -30.92 7.47 -15.81
CA SER A 326 -29.99 6.41 -16.21
C SER A 326 -28.55 6.90 -16.10
N LEU A 327 -27.65 5.97 -15.81
CA LEU A 327 -26.21 6.21 -15.67
C LEU A 327 -25.49 5.39 -16.74
N GLU A 328 -24.80 6.07 -17.65
CA GLU A 328 -24.02 5.42 -18.70
C GLU A 328 -22.53 5.59 -18.41
N PRO A 329 -21.73 4.50 -18.38
CA PRO A 329 -20.29 4.60 -18.20
C PRO A 329 -19.65 5.35 -19.37
N GLY A 330 -18.89 6.40 -19.08
CA GLY A 330 -18.09 7.15 -20.04
C GLY A 330 -16.62 7.21 -19.65
N ILE A 331 -15.80 7.83 -20.49
CA ILE A 331 -14.32 7.91 -20.34
C ILE A 331 -13.91 8.54 -19.00
N ARG A 332 -14.69 9.49 -18.47
CA ARG A 332 -14.40 10.22 -17.21
C ARG A 332 -15.45 9.99 -16.11
N GLY A 333 -16.09 8.82 -16.07
CA GLY A 333 -17.06 8.47 -15.04
C GLY A 333 -18.41 8.09 -15.63
N TYR A 334 -19.49 8.71 -15.18
CA TYR A 334 -20.84 8.40 -15.65
C TYR A 334 -21.53 9.62 -16.22
N THR A 335 -22.14 9.48 -17.39
CA THR A 335 -23.08 10.45 -17.94
C THR A 335 -24.49 10.16 -17.42
N LYS A 336 -25.26 11.23 -17.16
CA LYS A 336 -26.62 11.15 -16.61
C LYS A 336 -27.62 11.60 -17.65
N HIS A 337 -28.64 10.79 -17.90
CA HIS A 337 -29.74 11.14 -18.80
C HIS A 337 -31.08 10.71 -18.19
N ASN A 338 -32.13 11.49 -18.42
CA ASN A 338 -33.48 11.11 -18.03
C ASN A 338 -34.02 10.09 -19.04
N VAL A 339 -34.57 8.99 -18.55
CA VAL A 339 -35.15 7.92 -19.34
C VAL A 339 -36.56 7.67 -18.83
N GLU A 340 -37.50 7.57 -19.77
CA GLU A 340 -38.86 7.14 -19.52
C GLU A 340 -39.19 6.03 -20.51
N GLY A 341 -39.51 4.83 -20.00
CA GLY A 341 -39.78 3.70 -20.88
C GLY A 341 -39.95 2.37 -20.17
N ARG A 342 -39.92 1.31 -20.97
CA ARG A 342 -39.94 -0.07 -20.48
C ARG A 342 -38.51 -0.58 -20.41
N ILE A 343 -38.17 -1.24 -19.32
CA ILE A 343 -36.84 -1.78 -19.07
C ILE A 343 -36.92 -3.27 -18.74
N LEU A 344 -35.82 -3.96 -19.02
CA LEU A 344 -35.59 -5.32 -18.57
C LEU A 344 -34.48 -5.29 -17.52
N VAL A 345 -34.77 -5.75 -16.30
CA VAL A 345 -33.75 -5.95 -15.27
C VAL A 345 -33.27 -7.39 -15.40
N ASP A 346 -32.07 -7.56 -15.95
CA ASP A 346 -31.42 -8.86 -16.14
C ASP A 346 -29.90 -8.71 -15.96
N VAL A 347 -29.40 -9.03 -14.78
CA VAL A 347 -27.96 -8.95 -14.49
C VAL A 347 -27.18 -10.02 -15.24
N VAL A 348 -27.76 -11.21 -15.44
CA VAL A 348 -27.08 -12.31 -16.14
C VAL A 348 -26.96 -11.98 -17.61
N GLY A 349 -28.07 -11.63 -18.28
CA GLY A 349 -28.07 -11.22 -19.67
C GLY A 349 -27.18 -9.99 -19.92
N TYR A 350 -27.22 -8.99 -19.04
CA TYR A 350 -26.32 -7.83 -19.15
C TYR A 350 -24.84 -8.23 -19.09
N ASN A 351 -24.45 -9.09 -18.15
CA ASN A 351 -23.07 -9.54 -18.04
C ASN A 351 -22.64 -10.40 -19.24
N THR A 352 -23.52 -11.26 -19.74
CA THR A 352 -23.22 -12.17 -20.86
C THR A 352 -23.13 -11.45 -22.21
N TYR A 353 -23.99 -10.47 -22.47
CA TYR A 353 -24.13 -9.89 -23.81
C TYR A 353 -23.59 -8.46 -23.92
N HIS A 354 -23.69 -7.66 -22.86
CA HIS A 354 -23.29 -6.25 -22.90
C HIS A 354 -21.85 -6.04 -22.42
N LEU A 355 -21.48 -6.59 -21.26
CA LEU A 355 -20.11 -6.45 -20.74
C LEU A 355 -19.08 -7.28 -21.54
N ALA A 356 -19.51 -8.41 -22.09
CA ALA A 356 -18.64 -9.27 -22.87
C ALA A 356 -18.27 -8.68 -24.24
N LYS A 357 -18.77 -7.48 -24.61
CA LYS A 357 -18.68 -6.84 -25.95
C LYS A 357 -18.53 -7.90 -27.02
N GLY A 358 -19.66 -8.52 -27.41
CA GLY A 358 -19.67 -9.70 -28.26
C GLY A 358 -18.58 -9.62 -29.34
N LYS A 359 -17.85 -10.74 -29.56
CA LYS A 359 -16.71 -10.91 -30.48
C LYS A 359 -16.91 -10.41 -31.94
N ARG A 360 -18.04 -9.80 -32.26
CA ARG A 360 -18.56 -9.51 -33.59
C ARG A 360 -18.62 -8.03 -33.96
N GLU A 361 -18.22 -7.09 -33.12
CA GLU A 361 -18.25 -5.68 -33.56
C GLU A 361 -17.20 -5.36 -34.66
N ASP A 362 -16.09 -6.11 -34.74
CA ASP A 362 -15.01 -5.87 -35.72
C ASP A 362 -14.58 -7.12 -36.53
N GLN A 363 -15.38 -8.19 -36.58
CA GLN A 363 -15.06 -9.37 -37.40
C GLN A 363 -16.03 -9.52 -38.57
N ASP A 364 -15.47 -9.47 -39.79
CA ASP A 364 -16.14 -9.80 -41.04
C ASP A 364 -16.76 -11.21 -40.94
N PRO A 365 -18.08 -11.37 -41.20
CA PRO A 365 -18.75 -12.67 -41.11
C PRO A 365 -18.17 -13.75 -42.03
N ASP A 366 -17.39 -13.38 -43.06
CA ASP A 366 -16.81 -14.31 -44.03
C ASP A 366 -15.39 -14.77 -43.67
N ILE A 367 -14.81 -14.32 -42.55
CA ILE A 367 -13.50 -14.78 -42.08
C ILE A 367 -13.71 -15.89 -41.05
N GLU A 368 -13.67 -17.14 -41.51
CA GLU A 368 -13.54 -18.31 -40.63
C GLU A 368 -12.22 -18.22 -39.85
N ALA A 369 -12.31 -18.01 -38.53
CA ALA A 369 -11.16 -18.12 -37.65
C ALA A 369 -10.70 -19.59 -37.62
N PRO A 370 -9.40 -19.89 -37.84
CA PRO A 370 -8.92 -21.26 -37.73
C PRO A 370 -9.07 -21.74 -36.27
N ALA A 371 -9.51 -22.98 -36.13
CA ALA A 371 -9.66 -23.67 -34.86
C ALA A 371 -8.36 -23.56 -34.05
N LYS A 372 -8.43 -22.95 -32.88
CA LYS A 372 -7.34 -23.01 -31.91
C LYS A 372 -7.35 -24.40 -31.29
N GLU A 373 -6.32 -25.19 -31.60
CA GLU A 373 -5.94 -26.36 -30.81
C GLU A 373 -5.48 -25.89 -29.42
N ASP A 374 -6.01 -26.56 -28.40
CA ASP A 374 -5.68 -26.35 -26.99
C ASP A 374 -4.27 -26.90 -26.70
N HIS A 375 -3.42 -26.08 -26.07
CA HIS A 375 -2.27 -26.52 -25.27
C HIS A 375 -2.10 -25.67 -24.01
#